data_AF-A0A562ZGZ5-F1
#
_entry.id   AF-A0A562ZGZ5-F1
#
_cell.length_a   1.000
_cell.length_b   1.000
_cell.length_c   1.000
_cell.angle_alpha   90.00
_cell.angle_beta   90.00
_cell.angle_gamma   90.00
#
_symmetry.space_group_name_H-M   'P 1'
#
loop_
_entity.id
_entity.type
_entity.pdbx_description
1 polymer ?
#
loop_
_entity_poly.entity_id
_entity_poly.type
_entity_poly.pdbx_seq_one_letter_code
_entity_poly.pdbx_strand_id
1 'polypeptide(L)'
;MRTIAISLDKSGQSRLRAHPLLEQVLRTMVPSASPDFEKAYSDVRHWWIEVDETGLPQREIGFSISEQAIVAGPLGRNMGFWTDSPMLFDDPSYEEVSPQAFEDEWAAFLGEWERNRPSAS
;
A
#
# COMPACT_ATOMS: atom_id res chain seq x y z
N MET A 1 -9.73 -0.93 -13.86
CA MET A 1 -8.78 -0.73 -12.75
C MET A 1 -7.52 -1.51 -13.07
N ARG A 2 -6.36 -0.96 -12.71
CA ARG A 2 -5.03 -1.58 -12.88
C ARG A 2 -4.42 -1.73 -11.49
N THR A 3 -3.69 -2.80 -11.25
CA THR A 3 -2.92 -2.95 -10.01
C THR A 3 -1.44 -2.87 -10.32
N ILE A 4 -0.73 -2.04 -9.58
CA ILE A 4 0.71 -1.85 -9.71
C ILE A 4 1.43 -2.20 -8.42
N ALA A 5 2.68 -2.64 -8.56
CA ALA A 5 3.60 -2.79 -7.45
C ALA A 5 4.70 -1.74 -7.50
N ILE A 6 5.00 -1.15 -6.35
CA ILE A 6 6.08 -0.16 -6.18
C ILE A 6 6.93 -0.53 -4.97
N SER A 7 8.25 -0.48 -5.10
CA SER A 7 9.17 -0.85 -4.03
C SER A 7 9.96 0.35 -3.50
N LEU A 8 10.24 0.32 -2.20
CA LEU A 8 11.12 1.25 -1.48
C LEU A 8 12.58 0.83 -1.51
N ASP A 9 12.87 -0.41 -1.89
CA ASP A 9 14.20 -0.97 -1.73
C ASP A 9 15.10 -0.71 -2.95
N LYS A 10 16.10 0.16 -2.78
CA LYS A 10 17.19 0.38 -3.74
C LYS A 10 18.29 -0.69 -3.68
N SER A 11 18.24 -1.63 -2.73
CA SER A 11 19.29 -2.64 -2.53
C SER A 11 19.27 -3.77 -3.56
N GLY A 12 18.24 -3.84 -4.40
CA GLY A 12 18.12 -4.85 -5.47
C GLY A 12 17.72 -6.23 -4.98
N GLN A 13 17.23 -6.36 -3.74
CA GLN A 13 16.69 -7.62 -3.21
C GLN A 13 15.22 -7.84 -3.60
N SER A 14 14.49 -6.77 -3.96
CA SER A 14 13.20 -6.85 -4.63
C SER A 14 13.39 -6.92 -6.16
N ARG A 15 12.53 -7.69 -6.85
CA ARG A 15 12.47 -7.70 -8.34
C ARG A 15 11.93 -6.38 -8.92
N LEU A 16 11.33 -5.56 -8.06
CA LEU A 16 10.66 -4.30 -8.37
C LEU A 16 11.64 -3.14 -8.48
N ARG A 17 11.40 -2.22 -9.42
CA ARG A 17 12.21 -1.00 -9.54
C ARG A 17 11.91 -0.03 -8.39
N ALA A 18 12.95 0.40 -7.68
CA ALA A 18 12.83 1.45 -6.68
C ALA A 18 12.49 2.80 -7.35
N HIS A 19 11.37 3.41 -6.96
CA HIS A 19 10.94 4.69 -7.55
C HIS A 19 11.37 5.88 -6.67
N PRO A 20 12.11 6.89 -7.20
CA PRO A 20 12.63 8.01 -6.41
C PRO A 20 11.57 8.82 -5.65
N LEU A 21 10.32 8.86 -6.14
CA LEU A 21 9.22 9.57 -5.47
C LEU A 21 8.87 8.95 -4.09
N LEU A 22 9.05 7.65 -3.92
CA LEU A 22 8.55 6.93 -2.74
C LEU A 22 9.31 7.32 -1.46
N GLU A 23 10.62 7.52 -1.56
CA GLU A 23 11.47 7.94 -0.44
C GLU A 23 11.18 9.37 0.03
N GLN A 24 10.80 10.26 -0.89
CA GLN A 24 10.55 11.66 -0.56
C GLN A 24 9.19 11.85 0.12
N VAL A 25 8.17 11.11 -0.32
CA VAL A 25 6.79 11.21 0.18
C VAL A 25 6.67 10.61 1.60
N LEU A 26 7.31 9.46 1.86
CA LEU A 26 7.29 8.82 3.20
C LEU A 26 8.03 9.60 4.29
N ARG A 27 9.02 10.43 3.93
CA ARG A 27 9.74 11.27 4.91
C ARG A 27 8.92 12.48 5.37
N THR A 28 7.90 12.87 4.61
CA THR A 28 7.15 14.11 4.84
C THR A 28 5.73 13.89 5.36
N MET A 29 5.20 12.67 5.27
CA MET A 29 3.85 12.34 5.75
C MET A 29 3.94 11.26 6.82
N VAL A 30 3.65 11.64 8.07
CA VAL A 30 3.17 10.69 9.08
C VAL A 30 1.65 10.70 8.94
N PRO A 31 1.02 9.63 8.41
CA PRO A 31 -0.41 9.63 8.16
C PRO A 31 -1.16 9.65 9.49
N SER A 32 -1.55 10.84 9.94
CA SER A 32 -2.53 11.02 11.03
C SER A 32 -3.89 10.39 10.68
N ALA A 33 -4.10 9.99 9.42
CA ALA A 33 -5.34 9.44 8.87
C ALA A 33 -5.46 7.91 8.94
N SER A 34 -4.44 7.19 9.41
CA SER A 34 -4.47 5.72 9.56
C SER A 34 -3.97 5.26 10.93
N PRO A 35 -4.70 5.61 12.00
CA PRO A 35 -4.25 5.45 13.39
C PRO A 35 -4.03 3.99 13.79
N ASP A 36 -4.70 3.03 13.15
CA ASP A 36 -4.53 1.61 13.49
C ASP A 36 -3.22 1.02 12.96
N PHE A 37 -2.60 1.70 11.98
CA PHE A 37 -1.44 1.22 11.24
C PHE A 37 -0.19 2.11 11.39
N GLU A 38 -0.27 3.21 12.16
CA GLU A 38 0.79 4.23 12.27
C GLU A 38 2.19 3.63 12.52
N LYS A 39 2.29 2.63 13.41
CA LYS A 39 3.56 1.95 13.72
C LYS A 39 4.02 0.98 12.63
N ALA A 40 3.10 0.40 11.88
CA ALA A 40 3.41 -0.60 10.86
C ALA A 40 3.94 0.06 9.57
N TYR A 41 3.57 1.32 9.28
CA TYR A 41 4.04 2.03 8.09
C TYR A 41 5.57 2.10 7.97
N SER A 42 6.32 2.18 9.09
CA SER A 42 7.79 2.20 9.04
C SER A 42 8.43 0.88 8.61
N ASP A 43 7.68 -0.22 8.70
CA ASP A 43 8.15 -1.56 8.33
C ASP A 43 7.78 -1.94 6.89
N VAL A 44 6.98 -1.12 6.20
CA VAL A 44 6.61 -1.34 4.80
C VAL A 44 7.83 -1.20 3.90
N ARG A 45 7.99 -2.15 2.97
CA ARG A 45 9.09 -2.23 2.00
C ARG A 45 8.62 -2.12 0.56
N HIS A 46 7.40 -2.51 0.27
CA HIS A 46 6.78 -2.29 -1.02
C HIS A 46 5.27 -2.23 -0.87
N TRP A 47 4.62 -1.75 -1.91
CA TRP A 47 3.18 -1.55 -1.96
C TRP A 47 2.62 -2.23 -3.19
N TRP A 48 1.43 -2.79 -3.05
CA TRP A 48 0.51 -2.96 -4.17
C TRP A 48 -0.54 -1.86 -4.09
N ILE A 49 -0.82 -1.23 -5.22
CA ILE A 49 -1.80 -0.16 -5.33
C ILE A 49 -2.73 -0.49 -6.48
N GLU A 50 -4.02 -0.58 -6.19
CA GLU A 50 -5.04 -0.59 -7.21
C GLU A 50 -5.42 0.85 -7.56
N VAL A 51 -5.35 1.18 -8.84
CA VAL A 51 -5.59 2.52 -9.38
C VAL A 51 -6.73 2.50 -10.39
N ASP A 52 -7.45 3.60 -10.49
CA ASP A 52 -8.45 3.82 -11.52
C ASP A 52 -7.81 4.15 -12.89
N GLU A 53 -8.66 4.44 -13.88
CA GLU A 53 -8.21 4.76 -15.24
C GLU A 53 -7.39 6.06 -15.34
N THR A 54 -7.48 6.92 -14.33
CA THR A 54 -6.72 8.18 -14.25
C THR A 54 -5.41 8.03 -13.49
N GLY A 55 -5.16 6.84 -12.91
CA GLY A 55 -4.02 6.57 -12.05
C GLY A 55 -4.24 6.99 -10.59
N LEU A 56 -5.46 7.36 -10.19
CA LEU A 56 -5.77 7.68 -8.79
C LEU A 56 -5.85 6.38 -7.96
N PRO A 57 -5.15 6.30 -6.81
CA PRO A 57 -5.24 5.17 -5.90
C PRO A 57 -6.64 4.97 -5.34
N GLN A 58 -7.10 3.74 -5.36
CA GLN A 58 -8.42 3.32 -4.86
C GLN A 58 -8.28 2.36 -3.68
N ARG A 59 -7.29 1.46 -3.74
CA ARG A 59 -6.91 0.56 -2.65
C ARG A 59 -5.39 0.40 -2.60
N GLU A 60 -4.86 0.13 -1.43
CA GLU A 60 -3.45 -0.11 -1.17
C GLU A 60 -3.24 -1.29 -0.22
N ILE A 61 -2.14 -2.02 -0.43
CA ILE A 61 -1.62 -3.03 0.50
C ILE A 61 -0.13 -2.79 0.64
N GLY A 62 0.33 -2.57 1.87
CA GLY A 62 1.75 -2.39 2.20
C GLY A 62 2.32 -3.64 2.82
N PHE A 63 3.47 -4.07 2.29
CA PHE A 63 4.12 -5.34 2.64
C PHE A 63 5.42 -5.11 3.38
N SER A 64 5.69 -5.98 4.35
CA SER A 64 6.96 -6.00 5.09
C SER A 64 8.10 -6.61 4.26
N ILE A 65 9.31 -6.67 4.84
CA ILE A 65 10.46 -7.37 4.23
C ILE A 65 10.25 -8.88 4.10
N SER A 66 9.32 -9.46 4.85
CA SER A 66 8.97 -10.88 4.78
C SER A 66 7.81 -11.15 3.83
N GLU A 67 7.47 -10.20 2.95
CA GLU A 67 6.36 -10.29 2.00
C GLU A 67 4.98 -10.49 2.67
N GLN A 68 4.85 -10.08 3.93
CA GLN A 68 3.58 -10.12 4.66
C GLN A 68 2.87 -8.78 4.51
N ALA A 69 1.58 -8.79 4.16
CA ALA A 69 0.73 -7.60 4.23
C ALA A 69 0.59 -7.13 5.69
N ILE A 70 0.97 -5.89 5.96
CA ILE A 70 0.99 -5.31 7.32
C ILE A 70 0.14 -4.04 7.44
N VAL A 71 -0.22 -3.43 6.32
CA VAL A 71 -1.13 -2.29 6.24
C VAL A 71 -1.99 -2.42 4.98
N ALA A 72 -3.22 -1.94 5.01
CA ALA A 72 -4.05 -1.79 3.83
C ALA A 72 -5.03 -0.64 4.00
N GLY A 73 -5.48 -0.05 2.89
CA GLY A 73 -6.36 1.11 2.92
C GLY A 73 -7.11 1.31 1.60
N PRO A 74 -8.28 1.96 1.61
CA PRO A 74 -8.99 2.41 2.80
C PRO A 74 -9.67 1.25 3.55
N LEU A 75 -9.58 1.24 4.88
CA LEU A 75 -10.21 0.26 5.78
C LEU A 75 -10.75 0.94 7.05
N GLY A 76 -12.08 1.11 7.10
CA GLY A 76 -12.75 1.76 8.23
C GLY A 76 -12.30 3.21 8.37
N ARG A 77 -11.60 3.53 9.46
CA ARG A 77 -11.03 4.88 9.72
C ARG A 77 -9.63 5.06 9.13
N ASN A 78 -9.03 4.01 8.60
CA ASN A 78 -7.70 4.06 8.01
C ASN A 78 -7.85 4.42 6.54
N MET A 79 -7.61 5.69 6.20
CA MET A 79 -7.80 6.18 4.84
C MET A 79 -6.72 5.69 3.87
N GLY A 80 -5.64 5.10 4.38
CA GLY A 80 -4.46 4.70 3.61
C GLY A 80 -3.50 5.86 3.35
N PHE A 81 -2.30 5.56 2.86
CA PHE A 81 -1.24 6.52 2.60
C PHE A 81 -1.34 7.08 1.17
N TRP A 82 -1.47 6.21 0.19
CA TRP A 82 -1.63 6.54 -1.22
C TRP A 82 -3.06 6.93 -1.55
N THR A 83 -4.03 6.26 -0.94
CA THR A 83 -5.46 6.53 -1.15
C THR A 83 -5.95 7.84 -0.53
N ASP A 84 -5.20 8.41 0.42
CA ASP A 84 -5.41 9.76 0.97
C ASP A 84 -4.47 10.83 0.34
N SER A 85 -3.71 10.45 -0.70
CA SER A 85 -2.78 11.32 -1.39
C SER A 85 -3.33 11.76 -2.75
N PRO A 86 -3.07 13.02 -3.19
CA PRO A 86 -3.42 13.46 -4.55
C PRO A 86 -2.47 12.92 -5.63
N MET A 87 -1.60 11.96 -5.31
CA MET A 87 -0.61 11.41 -6.24
C MET A 87 -1.27 10.52 -7.30
N LEU A 88 -0.81 10.66 -8.55
CA LEU A 88 -1.22 9.83 -9.69
C LEU A 88 -0.13 8.81 -10.03
N PHE A 89 -0.57 7.62 -10.42
CA PHE A 89 0.27 6.51 -10.85
C PHE A 89 -0.06 6.09 -12.29
N ASP A 90 0.20 7.00 -13.22
CA ASP A 90 -0.07 6.86 -14.66
C ASP A 90 1.14 6.37 -15.48
N ASP A 91 2.30 6.16 -14.84
CA ASP A 91 3.49 5.65 -15.51
C ASP A 91 3.29 4.19 -15.97
N PRO A 92 3.43 3.89 -17.27
CA PRO A 92 3.29 2.53 -17.77
C PRO A 92 4.44 1.60 -17.37
N SER A 93 5.55 2.13 -16.86
CA SER A 93 6.73 1.35 -16.44
C SER A 93 6.60 0.71 -15.06
N TYR A 94 5.53 0.99 -14.31
CA TYR A 94 5.22 0.28 -13.08
C TYR A 94 5.00 -1.21 -13.34
N GLU A 95 5.51 -2.05 -12.43
CA GLU A 95 5.28 -3.49 -12.48
C GLU A 95 3.80 -3.78 -12.19
N GLU A 96 3.18 -4.62 -13.01
CA GLU A 96 1.77 -4.97 -12.85
C GLU A 96 1.60 -6.18 -11.95
N VAL A 97 0.61 -6.09 -11.07
CA VAL A 97 0.12 -7.22 -10.28
C VAL A 97 -1.19 -7.67 -10.89
N SER A 98 -1.42 -8.98 -10.96
CA SER A 98 -2.69 -9.48 -11.49
C SER A 98 -3.84 -9.04 -10.56
N PRO A 99 -5.00 -8.64 -11.10
CA PRO A 99 -6.14 -8.27 -10.27
C PRO A 99 -6.55 -9.37 -9.29
N GLN A 100 -6.47 -10.63 -9.71
CA GLN A 100 -6.79 -11.77 -8.83
C GLN A 100 -5.82 -11.87 -7.65
N ALA A 101 -4.51 -11.70 -7.87
CA ALA A 101 -3.54 -11.75 -6.77
C ALA A 101 -3.80 -10.63 -5.76
N PHE A 102 -4.15 -9.44 -6.24
CA PHE A 102 -4.52 -8.32 -5.37
C PHE A 102 -5.77 -8.64 -4.54
N GLU A 103 -6.82 -9.16 -5.16
CA GLU A 103 -8.06 -9.50 -4.45
C GLU A 103 -7.87 -10.61 -3.42
N ASP A 104 -7.06 -11.63 -3.74
CA ASP A 104 -6.76 -12.72 -2.82
C ASP A 104 -6.05 -12.20 -1.56
N GLU A 105 -5.04 -11.34 -1.75
CA GLU A 105 -4.30 -10.73 -0.64
C GLU A 105 -5.16 -9.73 0.14
N TRP A 106 -5.97 -8.93 -0.56
CA TRP A 106 -6.91 -7.99 0.05
C TRP A 106 -7.93 -8.72 0.94
N ALA A 107 -8.52 -9.80 0.45
CA ALA A 107 -9.46 -10.61 1.20
C ALA A 107 -8.81 -11.29 2.41
N ALA A 108 -7.59 -11.80 2.27
CA ALA A 108 -6.82 -12.38 3.37
C ALA A 108 -6.55 -11.36 4.47
N PHE A 109 -6.02 -10.18 4.10
CA PHE A 109 -5.75 -9.09 5.04
C PHE A 109 -7.02 -8.60 5.72
N LEU A 110 -8.10 -8.36 4.96
CA LEU A 110 -9.37 -7.92 5.52
C LEU A 110 -9.91 -8.91 6.56
N GLY A 111 -9.87 -10.21 6.26
CA GLY A 111 -10.31 -11.24 7.19
C GLY A 111 -9.47 -11.28 8.47
N GLU A 112 -8.15 -11.09 8.38
CA GLU A 112 -7.28 -10.97 9.55
C GLU A 112 -7.55 -9.71 10.37
N TRP A 113 -7.73 -8.58 9.68
CA TRP A 113 -8.02 -7.30 10.32
C TRP A 113 -9.35 -7.32 11.06
N GLU A 114 -10.42 -7.85 10.45
CA GLU A 114 -11.73 -7.95 11.10
C GLU A 114 -11.71 -8.82 12.37
N ARG A 115 -10.95 -9.92 12.35
CA ARG A 115 -10.77 -10.79 13.53
C ARG A 115 -10.02 -10.10 14.68
N ASN A 116 -9.12 -9.18 14.35
CA ASN A 116 -8.24 -8.52 15.31
C ASN A 116 -8.57 -7.03 15.49
N ARG A 117 -9.70 -6.56 14.95
CA ARG A 117 -10.01 -5.13 14.87
C ARG A 117 -10.01 -4.53 16.27
N PRO A 118 -9.23 -3.45 16.53
CA PRO A 118 -9.29 -2.75 17.80
C PRO A 118 -10.74 -2.35 18.08
N SER A 119 -11.25 -2.67 19.27
CA SER A 119 -12.57 -2.19 19.68
C SER A 119 -12.52 -0.67 19.71
N ALA A 120 -13.48 -0.01 19.06
CA ALA A 120 -13.62 1.44 19.15
C ALA A 120 -13.75 1.79 20.64
N SER A 121 -12.74 2.45 21.17
CA SER A 121 -12.69 2.93 22.56
C SER A 121 -13.56 4.17 22.70
#